data_AF-A0A4Q3CHB6-F1
#
_entry.id   AF-A0A4Q3CHB6-F1
#
_cell.length_a   1.000
_cell.length_b   1.000
_cell.length_c   1.000
_cell.angle_alpha   90.00
_cell.angle_beta   90.00
_cell.angle_gamma   90.00
#
_symmetry.space_group_name_H-M   'P 1'
#
loop_
_entity.id
_entity.type
_entity.pdbx_description
1 polymer ?
#
loop_
_entity_poly.entity_id
_entity_poly.type
_entity_poly.pdbx_seq_one_letter_code
_entity_poly.pdbx_strand_id
1 'polypeptide(L)'
;HGVGYDQPSFSHFSSMAFWQTGAPNSGEQYGWLGRMADVIDPLGHTKNFLVNIDDSQSLAVRSMNHVPLVFNDPDNFSRRMFFEEKMATAAIDARGNGSANPTQDFLFDIAASANNSEQLVRDAWNAYESPIDYGLVPWGLEKVAALIAADFPTKVYYVPYRNNAFDTHVYQGDLHARLWSYTSDHIAAFVRDMERLGRGDDVVVMAFSEFGRRVAENTSLGTDHGTAGPAFVIGKPVTGGQYGKMPSLTDLDEGNLKFTTDYRRIYSTLINGWMQHDHASAILRDEFSPIPIFSRSN
;
A
#
# COMPACT_ATOMS: atom_id res chain seq x y z
N HIS A 1 -15.93 6.58 -8.38
CA HIS A 1 -16.04 8.04 -8.49
C HIS A 1 -16.40 8.65 -7.14
N GLY A 2 -16.00 9.90 -6.91
CA GLY A 2 -16.38 10.65 -5.72
C GLY A 2 -15.97 9.96 -4.42
N VAL A 3 -14.77 9.37 -4.43
CA VAL A 3 -14.25 8.63 -3.28
C VAL A 3 -13.77 9.62 -2.24
N GLY A 4 -14.28 9.50 -1.02
CA GLY A 4 -13.98 10.38 0.11
C GLY A 4 -14.56 9.80 1.41
N TYR A 5 -14.77 10.65 2.41
CA TYR A 5 -15.32 10.28 3.72
C TYR A 5 -15.92 11.50 4.41
N ASP A 6 -16.75 11.26 5.42
CA ASP A 6 -17.35 12.31 6.23
C ASP A 6 -16.30 13.08 7.05
N GLN A 7 -16.50 14.39 7.23
CA GLN A 7 -15.59 15.29 7.95
C GLN A 7 -14.14 15.17 7.44
N PRO A 8 -13.88 15.51 6.16
CA PRO A 8 -12.55 15.41 5.56
C PRO A 8 -11.55 16.36 6.20
N SER A 9 -10.27 16.00 6.11
CA SER A 9 -9.15 16.87 6.48
C SER A 9 -8.39 17.30 5.24
N PHE A 10 -7.79 18.49 5.29
CA PHE A 10 -6.94 19.03 4.23
C PHE A 10 -5.44 18.93 4.57
N SER A 11 -5.11 18.20 5.64
CA SER A 11 -3.74 17.91 6.05
C SER A 11 -3.31 16.56 5.49
N HIS A 12 -2.21 16.52 4.72
CA HIS A 12 -1.64 15.25 4.23
C HIS A 12 -1.46 14.23 5.34
N PHE A 13 -0.92 14.66 6.49
CA PHE A 13 -0.67 13.77 7.62
C PHE A 13 -1.97 13.15 8.15
N SER A 14 -2.99 13.97 8.40
CA SER A 14 -4.26 13.49 8.96
C SER A 14 -5.05 12.65 7.95
N SER A 15 -5.17 13.11 6.70
CA SER A 15 -5.95 12.42 5.68
C SER A 15 -5.28 11.12 5.27
N MET A 16 -3.96 11.10 5.10
CA MET A 16 -3.24 9.85 4.86
C MET A 16 -3.40 8.89 6.04
N ALA A 17 -3.29 9.36 7.29
CA ALA A 17 -3.53 8.51 8.45
C ALA A 17 -4.94 7.90 8.44
N PHE A 18 -5.97 8.66 8.04
CA PHE A 18 -7.33 8.14 7.94
C PHE A 18 -7.46 7.04 6.89
N TRP A 19 -6.91 7.23 5.69
CA TRP A 19 -6.88 6.17 4.67
C TRP A 19 -6.08 4.96 5.17
N GLN A 20 -4.91 5.17 5.74
CA GLN A 20 -4.04 4.10 6.24
C GLN A 20 -4.69 3.30 7.39
N THR A 21 -5.51 3.91 8.24
CA THR A 21 -6.20 3.20 9.32
C THR A 21 -7.58 2.69 8.96
N GLY A 22 -8.22 3.25 7.93
CA GLY A 22 -9.64 3.02 7.65
C GLY A 22 -10.57 3.60 8.73
N ALA A 23 -10.08 4.53 9.56
CA ALA A 23 -10.78 5.01 10.76
C ALA A 23 -10.75 6.55 10.83
N PRO A 24 -11.46 7.24 9.91
CA PRO A 24 -11.42 8.70 9.81
C PRO A 24 -11.95 9.36 11.08
N ASN A 25 -11.35 10.49 11.44
CA ASN A 25 -11.75 11.30 12.61
C ASN A 25 -11.75 10.54 13.94
N SER A 26 -10.97 9.47 14.02
CA SER A 26 -10.76 8.67 15.22
C SER A 26 -9.29 8.32 15.38
N GLY A 27 -8.88 8.03 16.62
CA GLY A 27 -7.56 7.51 16.90
C GLY A 27 -7.52 6.02 16.64
N GLU A 28 -6.61 5.56 15.78
CA GLU A 28 -6.39 4.14 15.53
C GLU A 28 -4.88 3.87 15.46
N GLN A 29 -4.45 2.89 16.26
CA GLN A 29 -3.04 2.56 16.41
C GLN A 29 -2.52 1.70 15.26
N TYR A 30 -3.38 0.86 14.68
CA TYR A 30 -3.01 -0.13 13.67
C TYR A 30 -3.62 0.22 12.32
N GLY A 31 -2.89 -0.04 11.24
CA GLY A 31 -3.42 0.16 9.90
C GLY A 31 -4.47 -0.87 9.54
N TRP A 32 -5.33 -0.57 8.57
CA TRP A 32 -6.38 -1.51 8.16
C TRP A 32 -5.80 -2.78 7.52
N LEU A 33 -4.68 -2.69 6.79
CA LEU A 33 -3.98 -3.86 6.24
C LEU A 33 -3.33 -4.68 7.36
N GLY A 34 -2.79 -4.01 8.37
CA GLY A 34 -2.26 -4.68 9.56
C GLY A 34 -3.32 -5.46 10.31
N ARG A 35 -4.48 -4.84 10.58
CA ARG A 35 -5.63 -5.51 11.20
C ARG A 35 -6.18 -6.63 10.32
N MET A 36 -6.17 -6.46 9.00
CA MET A 36 -6.56 -7.53 8.07
C MET A 36 -5.63 -8.74 8.20
N ALA A 37 -4.30 -8.52 8.24
CA ALA A 37 -3.34 -9.59 8.47
C ALA A 37 -3.55 -10.27 9.82
N ASP A 38 -3.80 -9.49 10.89
CA ASP A 38 -4.10 -10.01 12.23
C ASP A 38 -5.36 -10.89 12.26
N VAL A 39 -6.35 -10.61 11.43
CA VAL A 39 -7.59 -11.40 11.35
C VAL A 39 -7.40 -12.66 10.48
N ILE A 40 -6.71 -12.54 9.35
CA ILE A 40 -6.49 -13.66 8.41
C ILE A 40 -5.50 -14.68 8.99
N ASP A 41 -4.47 -14.21 9.69
CA ASP A 41 -3.44 -15.02 10.31
C ASP A 41 -3.17 -14.53 11.75
N PRO A 42 -4.04 -14.89 12.71
CA PRO A 42 -3.99 -14.36 14.08
C PRO A 42 -2.76 -14.81 14.88
N LEU A 43 -2.05 -15.83 14.40
CA LEU A 43 -0.84 -16.34 15.05
C LEU A 43 0.45 -15.82 14.40
N GLY A 44 0.36 -15.06 13.31
CA GLY A 44 1.53 -14.48 12.64
C GLY A 44 2.44 -15.53 12.01
N HIS A 45 1.89 -16.66 11.56
CA HIS A 45 2.69 -17.76 11.01
C HIS A 45 3.34 -17.40 9.66
N THR A 46 2.64 -16.58 8.87
CA THR A 46 3.07 -16.14 7.55
C THR A 46 4.08 -15.02 7.68
N LYS A 47 5.37 -15.37 7.66
CA LYS A 47 6.44 -14.37 7.61
C LYS A 47 6.30 -13.50 6.36
N ASN A 48 6.58 -12.20 6.52
CA ASN A 48 6.50 -11.22 5.44
C ASN A 48 5.12 -11.10 4.78
N PHE A 49 4.03 -11.39 5.52
CA PHE A 49 2.66 -11.20 5.04
C PHE A 49 2.46 -9.80 4.44
N LEU A 50 3.02 -8.79 5.10
CA LEU A 50 2.98 -7.38 4.74
C LEU A 50 4.37 -6.91 4.32
N VAL A 51 4.49 -6.35 3.12
CA VAL A 51 5.70 -5.67 2.65
C VAL A 51 5.37 -4.21 2.35
N ASN A 52 6.18 -3.28 2.85
CA ASN A 52 6.08 -1.86 2.54
C ASN A 52 7.36 -1.40 1.84
N ILE A 53 7.20 -0.95 0.58
CA ILE A 53 8.32 -0.49 -0.25
C ILE A 53 8.59 0.99 0.01
N ASP A 54 9.25 1.30 1.12
CA ASP A 54 9.56 2.68 1.52
C ASP A 54 10.73 2.73 2.52
N ASP A 55 11.22 3.94 2.82
CA ASP A 55 12.29 4.18 3.81
C ASP A 55 11.78 4.09 5.26
N SER A 56 10.45 4.13 5.45
CA SER A 56 9.83 4.08 6.77
C SER A 56 8.50 3.33 6.74
N GLN A 57 8.11 2.77 7.88
CA GLN A 57 6.88 2.01 7.99
C GLN A 57 5.64 2.92 7.91
N SER A 58 4.81 2.69 6.90
CA SER A 58 3.49 3.30 6.76
C SER A 58 2.54 2.80 7.85
N LEU A 59 1.64 3.67 8.32
CA LEU A 59 0.62 3.29 9.30
C LEU A 59 -0.28 2.17 8.75
N ALA A 60 -0.47 2.10 7.43
CA ALA A 60 -1.33 1.12 6.76
C ALA A 60 -0.99 -0.33 7.10
N VAL A 61 0.31 -0.64 7.18
CA VAL A 61 0.81 -2.00 7.44
C VAL A 61 1.09 -2.25 8.91
N ARG A 62 0.92 -1.26 9.80
CA ARG A 62 1.16 -1.46 11.23
C ARG A 62 0.13 -2.45 11.79
N SER A 63 0.63 -3.54 12.36
CA SER A 63 -0.13 -4.70 12.82
C SER A 63 0.20 -5.03 14.27
N MET A 64 -0.69 -5.77 14.95
CA MET A 64 -0.48 -6.26 16.30
C MET A 64 0.34 -7.56 16.32
N ASN A 65 0.07 -8.49 15.41
CA ASN A 65 0.62 -9.85 15.41
C ASN A 65 1.67 -10.09 14.31
N HIS A 66 1.76 -9.20 13.31
CA HIS A 66 2.69 -9.29 12.19
C HIS A 66 3.73 -8.18 12.25
N VAL A 67 4.97 -8.53 11.91
CA VAL A 67 6.06 -7.56 11.70
C VAL A 67 6.18 -7.30 10.19
N PRO A 68 5.81 -6.11 9.70
CA PRO A 68 5.94 -5.80 8.28
C PRO A 68 7.40 -5.73 7.85
N LEU A 69 7.70 -6.22 6.67
CA LEU A 69 8.99 -6.02 6.04
C LEU A 69 9.01 -4.66 5.35
N VAL A 70 9.95 -3.79 5.73
CA VAL A 70 10.03 -2.41 5.21
C VAL A 70 11.39 -2.19 4.57
N PHE A 71 11.40 -1.87 3.28
CA PHE A 71 12.64 -1.53 2.57
C PHE A 71 12.35 -0.65 1.36
N ASN A 72 13.30 0.22 1.02
CA ASN A 72 13.25 0.99 -0.21
C ASN A 72 14.20 0.39 -1.25
N ASP A 73 15.47 0.24 -0.89
CA ASP A 73 16.55 -0.11 -1.82
C ASP A 73 17.04 -1.53 -1.50
N PRO A 74 16.72 -2.55 -2.31
CA PRO A 74 17.16 -3.93 -2.10
C PRO A 74 18.68 -4.07 -1.96
N ASP A 75 19.46 -3.33 -2.76
CA ASP A 75 20.92 -3.46 -2.80
C ASP A 75 21.55 -2.92 -1.51
N ASN A 76 20.95 -1.87 -0.97
CA ASN A 76 21.36 -1.26 0.30
C ASN A 76 20.54 -1.74 1.50
N PHE A 77 19.65 -2.73 1.32
CA PHE A 77 18.77 -3.25 2.36
C PHE A 77 19.54 -4.13 3.34
N SER A 78 20.45 -3.54 4.10
CA SER A 78 21.22 -4.19 5.14
C SER A 78 20.99 -3.49 6.47
N ARG A 79 21.05 -4.25 7.56
CA ARG A 79 21.24 -3.66 8.88
C ARG A 79 22.46 -2.72 8.84
N ARG A 80 22.27 -1.43 9.12
CA ARG A 80 23.37 -0.47 9.29
C ARG A 80 24.19 -0.91 10.51
N MET A 81 25.28 -1.62 10.27
CA MET A 81 26.16 -2.17 11.30
C MET A 81 27.57 -1.64 11.07
N PHE A 82 28.23 -1.18 12.14
CA PHE A 82 29.65 -0.87 12.06
C PHE A 82 30.45 -2.17 11.91
N PHE A 83 31.61 -2.14 11.24
CA PHE A 83 32.42 -3.33 10.94
C PHE A 83 32.75 -4.16 12.20
N GLU A 84 32.90 -3.49 13.35
CA GLU A 84 33.17 -4.10 14.65
C GLU A 84 31.98 -4.89 15.23
N GLU A 85 30.75 -4.52 14.87
CA GLU A 85 29.51 -5.16 15.36
C GLU A 85 29.15 -6.42 14.57
N LYS A 86 29.74 -6.61 13.38
CA LYS A 86 29.45 -7.73 12.48
C LYS A 86 29.78 -9.09 13.11
N MET A 87 30.89 -9.19 13.85
CA MET A 87 31.26 -10.42 14.56
C MET A 87 30.42 -10.67 15.83
N ALA A 88 30.07 -9.62 16.58
CA ALA A 88 29.19 -9.73 17.73
C ALA A 88 27.77 -10.15 17.34
N THR A 89 27.29 -9.67 16.20
CA THR A 89 25.95 -10.00 15.69
C THR A 89 25.89 -11.39 15.07
N ALA A 90 26.93 -11.79 14.32
CA ALA A 90 27.06 -13.17 13.87
C ALA A 90 27.15 -14.15 15.06
N ALA A 91 27.78 -13.76 16.17
CA ALA A 91 27.81 -14.55 17.40
C ALA A 91 26.46 -14.56 18.14
N ILE A 92 25.64 -13.52 17.99
CA ILE A 92 24.25 -13.46 18.49
C ILE A 92 23.35 -14.38 17.66
N ASP A 93 23.41 -14.28 16.33
CA ASP A 93 22.64 -15.11 15.41
C ASP A 93 23.02 -16.60 15.54
N ALA A 94 24.30 -16.88 15.81
CA ALA A 94 24.81 -18.24 16.04
C ALA A 94 24.46 -18.81 17.43
N ARG A 95 24.09 -17.99 18.42
CA ARG A 95 23.71 -18.46 19.76
C ARG A 95 22.35 -19.15 19.77
N GLY A 96 21.45 -18.77 18.85
CA GLY A 96 20.09 -19.30 18.78
C GLY A 96 19.28 -19.12 20.07
N ASN A 97 18.03 -19.62 20.07
CA ASN A 97 17.20 -19.65 21.27
C ASN A 97 17.78 -20.62 22.31
N GLY A 98 17.87 -20.15 23.55
CA GLY A 98 18.53 -20.88 24.63
C GLY A 98 18.95 -20.01 25.81
N SER A 99 18.50 -18.75 25.87
CA SER A 99 18.65 -17.93 27.05
C SER A 99 17.58 -18.32 28.08
N ALA A 100 17.84 -18.14 29.37
CA ALA A 100 16.81 -18.33 30.41
C ALA A 100 15.70 -17.25 30.37
N ASN A 101 15.71 -16.35 29.37
CA ASN A 101 14.86 -15.16 29.28
C ASN A 101 14.03 -15.16 27.98
N PRO A 102 12.72 -15.42 28.06
CA PRO A 102 11.82 -15.44 26.90
C PRO A 102 11.82 -14.15 26.06
N THR A 103 12.03 -12.99 26.68
CA THR A 103 12.11 -11.71 25.96
C THR A 103 13.38 -11.63 25.12
N GLN A 104 14.49 -12.20 25.60
CA GLN A 104 15.75 -12.22 24.87
C GLN A 104 15.70 -13.18 23.69
N ASP A 105 15.11 -14.37 23.87
CA ASP A 105 14.87 -15.32 22.78
C ASP A 105 13.95 -14.69 21.70
N PHE A 106 12.89 -13.98 22.11
CA PHE A 106 12.03 -13.24 21.17
C PHE A 106 12.80 -12.17 20.36
N LEU A 107 13.70 -11.41 20.99
CA LEU A 107 14.53 -10.42 20.29
C LEU A 107 15.50 -11.09 19.30
N PHE A 108 16.04 -12.25 19.63
CA PHE A 108 16.91 -13.02 18.73
C PHE A 108 16.13 -13.60 17.55
N ASP A 109 14.93 -14.13 17.78
CA ASP A 109 14.06 -14.60 16.71
C ASP A 109 13.68 -13.49 15.74
N ILE A 110 13.39 -12.28 16.25
CA ILE A 110 13.13 -11.10 15.40
C ILE A 110 14.37 -10.75 14.58
N ALA A 111 15.55 -10.68 15.20
CA ALA A 111 16.79 -10.32 14.51
C ALA A 111 17.16 -11.33 13.41
N ALA A 112 17.08 -12.63 13.71
CA ALA A 112 17.33 -13.69 12.74
C ALA A 112 16.31 -13.68 11.60
N SER A 113 15.03 -13.46 11.92
CA SER A 113 13.97 -13.34 10.90
C SER A 113 14.18 -12.13 9.99
N ALA A 114 14.63 -11.00 10.53
CA ALA A 114 14.94 -9.80 9.75
C ALA A 114 16.10 -10.06 8.77
N ASN A 115 17.20 -10.67 9.24
CA ASN A 115 18.36 -11.01 8.40
C ASN A 115 17.97 -11.96 7.25
N ASN A 116 17.13 -12.96 7.54
CA ASN A 116 16.64 -13.88 6.52
C ASN A 116 15.78 -13.15 5.46
N SER A 117 14.86 -12.28 5.90
CA SER A 117 14.03 -11.50 4.97
C SER A 117 14.85 -10.52 4.12
N GLU A 118 15.88 -9.88 4.69
CA GLU A 118 16.84 -9.05 3.93
C GLU A 118 17.53 -9.82 2.82
N GLN A 119 18.00 -11.03 3.11
CA GLN A 119 18.68 -11.85 2.12
C GLN A 119 17.72 -12.30 1.02
N LEU A 120 16.52 -12.75 1.38
CA LEU A 120 15.50 -13.17 0.41
C LEU A 120 15.10 -12.03 -0.54
N VAL A 121 15.00 -10.78 -0.04
CA VAL A 121 14.73 -9.61 -0.90
C VAL A 121 15.86 -9.36 -1.88
N ARG A 122 17.12 -9.41 -1.42
CA ARG A 122 18.29 -9.25 -2.30
C ARG A 122 18.38 -10.33 -3.36
N ASP A 123 18.17 -11.58 -2.97
CA ASP A 123 18.24 -12.72 -3.88
C ASP A 123 17.13 -12.62 -4.94
N ALA A 124 15.91 -12.28 -4.52
CA ALA A 124 14.79 -12.02 -5.44
C ALA A 124 15.09 -10.88 -6.42
N TRP A 125 15.64 -9.76 -5.93
CA TRP A 125 16.00 -8.61 -6.76
C TRP A 125 17.12 -8.94 -7.76
N ASN A 126 18.20 -9.58 -7.31
CA ASN A 126 19.35 -9.92 -8.15
C ASN A 126 19.04 -10.98 -9.21
N ALA A 127 18.10 -11.88 -8.92
CA ALA A 127 17.67 -12.92 -9.86
C ALA A 127 16.60 -12.42 -10.85
N TYR A 128 16.00 -11.26 -10.60
CA TYR A 128 14.89 -10.77 -11.40
C TYR A 128 15.36 -9.98 -12.61
N GLU A 129 14.96 -10.44 -13.79
CA GLU A 129 15.13 -9.75 -15.05
C GLU A 129 13.77 -9.60 -15.75
N SER A 130 13.53 -8.40 -16.29
CA SER A 130 12.32 -8.10 -17.06
C SER A 130 12.66 -7.45 -18.39
N PRO A 131 12.08 -7.92 -19.51
CA PRO A 131 12.15 -7.22 -20.78
C PRO A 131 11.14 -6.06 -20.87
N ILE A 132 10.29 -5.86 -19.85
CA ILE A 132 9.26 -4.83 -19.84
C ILE A 132 9.86 -3.51 -19.36
N ASP A 133 9.71 -2.45 -20.15
CA ASP A 133 10.09 -1.11 -19.75
C ASP A 133 9.06 -0.54 -18.74
N TYR A 134 9.54 -0.21 -17.54
CA TYR A 134 8.78 0.39 -16.44
C TYR A 134 8.67 1.92 -16.54
N GLY A 135 9.14 2.50 -17.64
CA GLY A 135 9.11 3.92 -17.90
C GLY A 135 10.26 4.69 -17.24
N LEU A 136 10.23 6.01 -17.41
CA LEU A 136 11.36 6.88 -17.06
C LEU A 136 11.60 7.03 -15.56
N VAL A 137 10.56 6.87 -14.73
CA VAL A 137 10.63 7.12 -13.30
C VAL A 137 10.18 5.86 -12.54
N PRO A 138 11.12 4.98 -12.14
CA PRO A 138 10.78 3.87 -11.28
C PRO A 138 10.42 4.36 -9.88
N TRP A 139 9.38 3.79 -9.27
CA TRP A 139 8.94 4.16 -7.93
C TRP A 139 8.57 2.97 -7.04
N GLY A 140 8.85 1.74 -7.47
CA GLY A 140 8.89 0.57 -6.59
C GLY A 140 8.08 -0.64 -7.06
N LEU A 141 7.25 -0.54 -8.10
CA LEU A 141 6.48 -1.70 -8.58
C LEU A 141 7.38 -2.76 -9.23
N GLU A 142 8.54 -2.36 -9.76
CA GLU A 142 9.57 -3.28 -10.24
C GLU A 142 10.12 -4.17 -9.10
N LYS A 143 10.21 -3.64 -7.88
CA LYS A 143 10.64 -4.40 -6.70
C LYS A 143 9.56 -5.39 -6.25
N VAL A 144 8.30 -4.98 -6.33
CA VAL A 144 7.16 -5.87 -6.08
C VAL A 144 7.16 -7.02 -7.09
N ALA A 145 7.41 -6.72 -8.37
CA ALA A 145 7.49 -7.73 -9.41
C ALA A 145 8.62 -8.74 -9.18
N ALA A 146 9.80 -8.28 -8.74
CA ALA A 146 10.91 -9.15 -8.35
C ALA A 146 10.52 -10.11 -7.21
N LEU A 147 9.86 -9.60 -6.16
CA LEU A 147 9.42 -10.43 -5.04
C LEU A 147 8.36 -11.45 -5.47
N ILE A 148 7.41 -11.06 -6.32
CA ILE A 148 6.39 -11.98 -6.85
C ILE A 148 7.03 -13.05 -7.74
N ALA A 149 8.00 -12.68 -8.58
CA ALA A 149 8.73 -13.62 -9.43
C ALA A 149 9.52 -14.67 -8.63
N ALA A 150 9.94 -14.32 -7.41
CA ALA A 150 10.65 -15.21 -6.49
C ALA A 150 9.71 -15.98 -5.53
N ASP A 151 8.39 -15.96 -5.75
CA ASP A 151 7.38 -16.58 -4.89
C ASP A 151 7.49 -16.16 -3.41
N PHE A 152 7.85 -14.89 -3.18
CA PHE A 152 7.98 -14.35 -1.84
C PHE A 152 6.61 -14.42 -1.11
N PRO A 153 6.56 -14.84 0.17
CA PRO A 153 5.32 -15.22 0.87
C PRO A 153 4.48 -14.01 1.34
N THR A 154 4.36 -12.99 0.51
CA THR A 154 3.64 -11.76 0.79
C THR A 154 2.22 -11.80 0.23
N LYS A 155 1.27 -11.28 1.01
CA LYS A 155 -0.12 -11.12 0.60
C LYS A 155 -0.44 -9.69 0.20
N VAL A 156 0.29 -8.72 0.76
CA VAL A 156 0.06 -7.30 0.51
C VAL A 156 1.38 -6.56 0.37
N TYR A 157 1.49 -5.81 -0.74
CA TYR A 157 2.53 -4.82 -0.95
C TYR A 157 1.93 -3.42 -0.82
N TYR A 158 2.55 -2.56 -0.02
CA TYR A 158 2.19 -1.15 0.11
C TYR A 158 3.32 -0.27 -0.43
N VAL A 159 3.03 0.51 -1.48
CA VAL A 159 4.02 1.32 -2.20
C VAL A 159 3.52 2.77 -2.30
N PRO A 160 4.13 3.72 -1.60
CA PRO A 160 3.78 5.14 -1.72
C PRO A 160 4.41 5.76 -2.97
N TYR A 161 3.67 6.64 -3.64
CA TYR A 161 4.27 7.55 -4.63
C TYR A 161 5.01 8.65 -3.88
N ARG A 162 6.31 8.79 -4.14
CA ARG A 162 7.22 9.52 -3.24
C ARG A 162 7.16 11.03 -3.36
N ASN A 163 7.72 11.67 -2.34
CA ASN A 163 8.05 13.10 -2.30
C ASN A 163 6.85 14.05 -2.48
N ASN A 164 5.63 13.59 -2.19
CA ASN A 164 4.40 14.35 -2.41
C ASN A 164 4.35 14.94 -3.82
N ALA A 165 4.81 14.20 -4.84
CA ALA A 165 5.01 14.74 -6.18
C ALA A 165 3.72 15.32 -6.80
N PHE A 166 2.56 14.75 -6.45
CA PHE A 166 1.25 15.20 -6.89
C PHE A 166 0.72 16.41 -6.11
N ASP A 167 1.46 16.91 -5.11
CA ASP A 167 1.07 18.07 -4.31
C ASP A 167 1.39 19.41 -4.99
N THR A 168 0.66 19.65 -6.08
CA THR A 168 0.85 20.84 -6.91
C THR A 168 -0.25 21.86 -6.62
N HIS A 169 0.13 23.13 -6.44
CA HIS A 169 -0.79 24.24 -6.16
C HIS A 169 -0.75 25.36 -7.20
N VAL A 170 0.17 25.26 -8.16
CA VAL A 170 0.43 26.21 -9.25
C VAL A 170 0.95 25.43 -10.47
N TYR A 171 0.83 25.99 -11.67
CA TYR A 171 1.35 25.39 -12.91
C TYR A 171 0.97 23.91 -13.09
N GLN A 172 -0.24 23.54 -12.68
CA GLN A 172 -0.60 22.13 -12.52
C GLN A 172 -0.74 21.39 -13.84
N GLY A 173 -1.22 22.04 -14.91
CA GLY A 173 -1.56 21.37 -16.18
C GLY A 173 -0.44 20.46 -16.71
N ASP A 174 0.72 21.04 -17.01
CA ASP A 174 1.84 20.30 -17.60
C ASP A 174 2.49 19.33 -16.60
N LEU A 175 2.67 19.76 -15.34
CA LEU A 175 3.32 18.94 -14.32
C LEU A 175 2.45 17.72 -13.95
N HIS A 176 1.17 17.93 -13.72
CA HIS A 176 0.22 16.87 -13.39
C HIS A 176 0.05 15.89 -14.55
N ALA A 177 -0.03 16.37 -15.80
CA ALA A 177 -0.09 15.50 -16.97
C ALA A 177 1.15 14.60 -17.07
N ARG A 178 2.35 15.17 -16.87
CA ARG A 178 3.61 14.42 -16.89
C ARG A 178 3.69 13.37 -15.78
N LEU A 179 3.32 13.74 -14.55
CA LEU A 179 3.28 12.81 -13.43
C LEU A 179 2.31 11.66 -13.68
N TRP A 180 1.15 11.94 -14.29
CA TRP A 180 0.22 10.89 -14.69
C TRP A 180 0.79 9.96 -15.73
N SER A 181 1.53 10.46 -16.74
CA SER A 181 2.21 9.58 -17.70
C SER A 181 3.18 8.63 -16.99
N TYR A 182 4.00 9.13 -16.06
CA TYR A 182 4.93 8.30 -15.31
C TYR A 182 4.22 7.25 -14.45
N THR A 183 3.16 7.64 -13.74
CA THR A 183 2.36 6.72 -12.92
C THR A 183 1.67 5.66 -13.78
N SER A 184 1.04 6.06 -14.89
CA SER A 184 0.31 5.14 -15.76
C SER A 184 1.24 4.18 -16.48
N ASP A 185 2.39 4.65 -16.98
CA ASP A 185 3.36 3.81 -17.67
C ASP A 185 3.92 2.74 -16.72
N HIS A 186 4.24 3.13 -15.49
CA HIS A 186 4.78 2.22 -14.48
C HIS A 186 3.75 1.18 -14.01
N ILE A 187 2.49 1.58 -13.79
CA ILE A 187 1.41 0.63 -13.45
C ILE A 187 1.12 -0.31 -14.63
N ALA A 188 1.06 0.21 -15.86
CA ALA A 188 0.83 -0.59 -17.05
C ALA A 188 1.97 -1.60 -17.27
N ALA A 189 3.23 -1.19 -17.05
CA ALA A 189 4.39 -2.06 -17.07
C ALA A 189 4.26 -3.19 -16.04
N PHE A 190 3.95 -2.86 -14.78
CA PHE A 190 3.75 -3.85 -13.73
C PHE A 190 2.67 -4.87 -14.09
N VAL A 191 1.51 -4.44 -14.58
CA VAL A 191 0.43 -5.36 -14.99
C VAL A 191 0.88 -6.27 -16.13
N ARG A 192 1.53 -5.74 -17.17
CA ARG A 192 2.08 -6.54 -18.28
C ARG A 192 3.13 -7.52 -17.81
N ASP A 193 3.94 -7.14 -16.83
CA ASP A 193 4.98 -8.01 -16.31
C ASP A 193 4.39 -9.15 -15.47
N MET A 194 3.35 -8.87 -14.67
CA MET A 194 2.62 -9.93 -13.97
C MET A 194 1.99 -10.91 -14.96
N GLU A 195 1.43 -10.43 -16.09
CA GLU A 195 0.96 -11.29 -17.17
C GLU A 195 2.08 -12.14 -17.78
N ARG A 196 3.24 -11.53 -18.08
CA ARG A 196 4.42 -12.24 -18.62
C ARG A 196 4.91 -13.33 -17.68
N LEU A 197 4.91 -13.07 -16.37
CA LEU A 197 5.29 -14.02 -15.33
C LEU A 197 4.22 -15.10 -15.07
N GLY A 198 3.06 -15.03 -15.72
CA GLY A 198 1.94 -15.95 -15.48
C GLY A 198 1.22 -15.70 -14.14
N ARG A 199 1.42 -14.54 -13.53
CA ARG A 199 0.86 -14.13 -12.22
C ARG A 199 -0.24 -13.07 -12.34
N GLY A 200 -0.70 -12.77 -13.56
CA GLY A 200 -1.72 -11.75 -13.81
C GLY A 200 -3.07 -12.01 -13.12
N ASP A 201 -3.40 -13.27 -12.84
CA ASP A 201 -4.60 -13.66 -12.09
C ASP A 201 -4.44 -13.55 -10.56
N ASP A 202 -3.19 -13.43 -10.08
CA ASP A 202 -2.84 -13.47 -8.65
C ASP A 202 -2.62 -12.07 -8.06
N VAL A 203 -2.85 -11.01 -8.84
CA VAL A 203 -2.54 -9.63 -8.43
C VAL A 203 -3.67 -8.67 -8.78
N VAL A 204 -4.01 -7.83 -7.81
CA VAL A 204 -4.86 -6.65 -7.99
C VAL A 204 -4.16 -5.45 -7.37
N VAL A 205 -4.13 -4.33 -8.11
CA VAL A 205 -3.56 -3.05 -7.68
C VAL A 205 -4.69 -2.11 -7.28
N MET A 206 -4.62 -1.56 -6.08
CA MET A 206 -5.42 -0.41 -5.66
C MET A 206 -4.55 0.85 -5.68
N ALA A 207 -4.97 1.88 -6.41
CA ALA A 207 -4.33 3.19 -6.41
C ALA A 207 -5.31 4.26 -5.89
N PHE A 208 -4.85 5.08 -4.95
CA PHE A 208 -5.67 6.12 -4.31
C PHE A 208 -4.82 7.35 -3.96
N SER A 209 -5.53 8.43 -3.62
CA SER A 209 -5.00 9.67 -3.05
C SER A 209 -5.79 9.99 -1.79
N GLU A 210 -5.15 10.58 -0.79
CA GLU A 210 -5.76 10.88 0.52
C GLU A 210 -6.90 11.91 0.43
N PHE A 211 -6.87 12.77 -0.58
CA PHE A 211 -7.95 13.70 -0.90
C PHE A 211 -7.92 14.13 -2.38
N GLY A 212 -9.00 14.82 -2.78
CA GLY A 212 -9.16 15.43 -4.10
C GLY A 212 -8.66 16.87 -4.18
N ARG A 213 -9.11 17.59 -5.21
CA ARG A 213 -8.82 19.02 -5.42
C ARG A 213 -10.11 19.83 -5.43
N ARG A 214 -10.02 21.13 -5.11
CA ARG A 214 -11.15 22.06 -5.28
C ARG A 214 -11.51 22.21 -6.76
N VAL A 215 -12.80 22.50 -7.02
CA VAL A 215 -13.30 22.72 -8.38
C VAL A 215 -12.85 24.06 -8.94
N ALA A 216 -12.87 25.10 -8.09
CA ALA A 216 -12.45 26.44 -8.49
C ALA A 216 -10.93 26.59 -8.46
N GLU A 217 -10.42 27.37 -9.41
CA GLU A 217 -9.02 27.81 -9.43
C GLU A 217 -8.72 28.71 -8.22
N ASN A 218 -7.55 28.53 -7.63
CA ASN A 218 -7.04 29.40 -6.56
C ASN A 218 -6.40 30.67 -7.15
N THR A 219 -5.99 31.60 -6.28
CA THR A 219 -5.40 32.88 -6.73
C THR A 219 -4.05 32.75 -7.44
N SER A 220 -3.46 31.55 -7.45
CA SER A 220 -2.16 31.25 -8.05
C SER A 220 -2.26 30.41 -9.33
N LEU A 221 -3.45 30.37 -9.95
CA LEU A 221 -3.69 29.62 -11.19
C LEU A 221 -3.48 28.10 -11.06
N GLY A 222 -3.79 27.56 -9.88
CA GLY A 222 -3.86 26.12 -9.61
C GLY A 222 -5.09 25.79 -8.75
N THR A 223 -5.02 24.75 -7.92
CA THR A 223 -6.14 24.34 -7.06
C THR A 223 -5.67 23.99 -5.66
N ASP A 224 -6.49 24.32 -4.65
CA ASP A 224 -6.26 23.90 -3.27
C ASP A 224 -6.71 22.46 -3.04
N HIS A 225 -6.40 21.95 -1.84
CA HIS A 225 -6.89 20.65 -1.38
C HIS A 225 -8.42 20.61 -1.36
N GLY A 226 -8.96 19.50 -1.88
CA GLY A 226 -10.39 19.19 -1.88
C GLY A 226 -10.67 17.97 -1.02
N THR A 227 -11.80 17.29 -1.27
CA THR A 227 -12.34 16.27 -0.36
C THR A 227 -12.64 14.94 -1.03
N ALA A 228 -12.96 14.94 -2.33
CA ALA A 228 -13.34 13.73 -3.06
C ALA A 228 -12.60 13.62 -4.39
N GLY A 229 -12.20 12.41 -4.75
CA GLY A 229 -11.43 12.14 -5.96
C GLY A 229 -11.73 10.77 -6.58
N PRO A 230 -11.00 10.37 -7.63
CA PRO A 230 -11.02 9.01 -8.13
C PRO A 230 -10.13 8.09 -7.26
N ALA A 231 -10.46 6.79 -7.28
CA ALA A 231 -9.56 5.71 -6.90
C ALA A 231 -9.68 4.62 -7.96
N PHE A 232 -8.63 3.83 -8.13
CA PHE A 232 -8.53 2.81 -9.18
C PHE A 232 -8.31 1.45 -8.55
N VAL A 233 -8.95 0.44 -9.12
CA VAL A 233 -8.68 -0.98 -8.86
C VAL A 233 -8.39 -1.63 -10.20
N ILE A 234 -7.21 -2.22 -10.35
CA ILE A 234 -6.64 -2.64 -11.64
C ILE A 234 -6.14 -4.07 -11.51
N GLY A 235 -6.50 -4.94 -12.45
CA GLY A 235 -6.05 -6.33 -12.49
C GLY A 235 -6.95 -7.16 -13.38
N LYS A 236 -6.46 -8.32 -13.84
CA LYS A 236 -7.22 -9.24 -14.70
C LYS A 236 -8.50 -9.77 -14.04
N PRO A 237 -8.55 -10.03 -12.71
CA PRO A 237 -9.78 -10.46 -12.03
C PRO A 237 -10.84 -9.35 -11.85
N VAL A 238 -10.51 -8.10 -12.17
CA VAL A 238 -11.40 -6.95 -11.97
C VAL A 238 -12.33 -6.78 -13.16
N THR A 239 -13.64 -6.75 -12.90
CA THR A 239 -14.65 -6.36 -13.89
C THR A 239 -14.53 -4.86 -14.15
N GLY A 240 -13.94 -4.51 -15.30
CA GLY A 240 -13.72 -3.11 -15.68
C GLY A 240 -14.99 -2.28 -15.76
N GLY A 241 -14.91 -1.01 -15.38
CA GLY A 241 -16.06 -0.10 -15.42
C GLY A 241 -15.89 1.14 -14.56
N GLN A 242 -16.89 2.00 -14.62
CA GLN A 242 -17.03 3.20 -13.79
C GLN A 242 -18.00 2.91 -12.65
N TYR A 243 -17.50 2.92 -11.41
CA TYR A 243 -18.28 2.60 -10.21
C TYR A 243 -18.49 3.82 -9.32
N GLY A 244 -19.63 3.86 -8.63
CA GLY A 244 -20.07 5.00 -7.82
C GLY A 244 -20.66 6.13 -8.65
N LYS A 245 -21.27 7.11 -7.98
CA LYS A 245 -21.90 8.27 -8.64
C LYS A 245 -20.85 9.36 -8.90
N MET A 246 -20.84 9.98 -10.07
CA MET A 246 -20.02 11.16 -10.32
C MET A 246 -20.46 12.31 -9.39
N PRO A 247 -19.54 12.95 -8.63
CA PRO A 247 -19.84 14.17 -7.88
C PRO A 247 -20.32 15.29 -8.80
N SER A 248 -21.16 16.19 -8.26
CA SER A 248 -21.54 17.41 -8.97
C SER A 248 -20.40 18.41 -8.95
N LEU A 249 -20.16 19.09 -10.07
CA LEU A 249 -19.22 20.21 -10.14
C LEU A 249 -19.85 21.57 -9.74
N THR A 250 -21.17 21.60 -9.51
CA THR A 250 -21.92 22.82 -9.19
C THR A 250 -22.66 22.75 -7.85
N ASP A 251 -22.94 21.55 -7.35
CA ASP A 251 -23.48 21.33 -6.01
C ASP A 251 -22.34 20.95 -5.07
N LEU A 252 -21.74 21.98 -4.48
CA LEU A 252 -20.50 21.90 -3.70
C LEU A 252 -20.76 22.19 -2.22
N ASP A 253 -19.87 21.68 -1.37
CA ASP A 253 -19.83 22.00 0.06
C ASP A 253 -18.60 22.89 0.33
N GLU A 254 -18.84 24.19 0.52
CA GLU A 254 -17.77 25.20 0.65
C GLU A 254 -16.70 25.14 -0.47
N GLY A 255 -17.16 24.89 -1.71
CA GLY A 255 -16.29 24.77 -2.89
C GLY A 255 -15.64 23.38 -3.09
N ASN A 256 -15.93 22.43 -2.19
CA ASN A 256 -15.47 21.05 -2.30
C ASN A 256 -16.51 20.13 -2.95
N LEU A 257 -16.03 19.08 -3.59
CA LEU A 257 -16.89 18.00 -4.09
C LEU A 257 -17.53 17.25 -2.92
N LYS A 258 -18.85 17.08 -2.96
CA LYS A 258 -19.53 16.16 -2.05
C LYS A 258 -19.18 14.73 -2.47
N PHE A 259 -18.56 13.96 -1.58
CA PHE A 259 -18.23 12.57 -1.87
C PHE A 259 -19.51 11.76 -2.08
N THR A 260 -19.43 10.73 -2.90
CA THR A 260 -20.55 9.85 -3.26
C THR A 260 -20.27 8.39 -2.94
N THR A 261 -19.00 8.08 -2.62
CA THR A 261 -18.52 6.75 -2.30
C THR A 261 -17.58 6.85 -1.12
N ASP A 262 -17.94 6.25 0.02
CA ASP A 262 -16.99 6.11 1.13
C ASP A 262 -15.84 5.19 0.71
N TYR A 263 -14.59 5.61 0.91
CA TYR A 263 -13.41 4.83 0.50
C TYR A 263 -13.35 3.46 1.19
N ARG A 264 -13.91 3.31 2.39
CA ARG A 264 -13.94 2.03 3.13
C ARG A 264 -14.80 0.98 2.44
N ARG A 265 -15.68 1.38 1.52
CA ARG A 265 -16.36 0.43 0.60
C ARG A 265 -15.38 -0.25 -0.34
N ILE A 266 -14.31 0.43 -0.76
CA ILE A 266 -13.24 -0.18 -1.57
C ILE A 266 -12.49 -1.20 -0.70
N TYR A 267 -12.20 -0.88 0.56
CA TYR A 267 -11.54 -1.82 1.48
C TYR A 267 -12.40 -3.05 1.71
N SER A 268 -13.69 -2.87 2.00
CA SER A 268 -14.65 -3.97 2.12
C SER A 268 -14.74 -4.81 0.85
N THR A 269 -14.61 -4.19 -0.32
CA THR A 269 -14.57 -4.89 -1.62
C THR A 269 -13.34 -5.78 -1.75
N LEU A 270 -12.17 -5.28 -1.38
CA LEU A 270 -10.92 -6.04 -1.43
C LEU A 270 -10.89 -7.14 -0.37
N ILE A 271 -11.34 -6.86 0.85
CA ILE A 271 -11.39 -7.85 1.95
C ILE A 271 -12.33 -9.00 1.60
N ASN A 272 -13.58 -8.70 1.21
CA ASN A 272 -14.57 -9.74 0.92
C ASN A 272 -14.31 -10.44 -0.43
N GLY A 273 -14.00 -9.68 -1.48
CA GLY A 273 -13.93 -10.22 -2.83
C GLY A 273 -12.55 -10.77 -3.21
N TRP A 274 -11.48 -10.02 -2.90
CA TRP A 274 -10.12 -10.42 -3.27
C TRP A 274 -9.49 -11.35 -2.23
N MET A 275 -9.54 -10.95 -0.95
CA MET A 275 -8.99 -11.74 0.16
C MET A 275 -9.93 -12.86 0.61
N GLN A 276 -11.15 -12.94 0.04
CA GLN A 276 -12.17 -13.95 0.34
C GLN A 276 -12.46 -14.08 1.84
N HIS A 277 -12.54 -12.94 2.55
CA HIS A 277 -12.82 -12.90 3.97
C HIS A 277 -14.13 -12.17 4.25
N ASP A 278 -15.19 -12.94 4.56
CA ASP A 278 -16.59 -12.48 4.61
C ASP A 278 -16.91 -11.46 5.73
N HIS A 279 -15.99 -11.22 6.66
CA HIS A 279 -16.21 -10.38 7.85
C HIS A 279 -15.39 -9.09 7.80
N ALA A 280 -15.51 -8.32 6.72
CA ALA A 280 -14.82 -7.03 6.59
C ALA A 280 -15.08 -6.06 7.76
N SER A 281 -16.25 -6.13 8.39
CA SER A 281 -16.59 -5.30 9.54
C SER A 281 -15.78 -5.61 10.79
N ALA A 282 -15.26 -6.83 10.97
CA ALA A 282 -14.32 -7.14 12.04
C ALA A 282 -13.00 -6.36 11.90
N ILE A 283 -12.60 -6.08 10.65
CA ILE A 283 -11.36 -5.36 10.31
C ILE A 283 -11.59 -3.84 10.27
N LEU A 284 -12.70 -3.40 9.65
CA LEU A 284 -13.03 -1.99 9.45
C LEU A 284 -13.79 -1.37 10.63
N ARG A 285 -14.25 -2.19 11.58
CA ARG A 285 -15.04 -1.82 12.77
C ARG A 285 -16.38 -1.15 12.49
N ASP A 286 -16.84 -1.27 11.25
CA ASP A 286 -18.14 -0.80 10.79
C ASP A 286 -18.50 -1.54 9.48
N GLU A 287 -19.75 -1.47 9.07
CA GLU A 287 -20.29 -2.15 7.89
C GLU A 287 -20.24 -1.24 6.66
N PHE A 288 -19.52 -1.67 5.63
CA PHE A 288 -19.44 -0.97 4.35
C PHE A 288 -19.83 -1.91 3.21
N SER A 289 -20.91 -1.61 2.50
CA SER A 289 -21.36 -2.44 1.39
C SER A 289 -20.32 -2.48 0.25
N PRO A 290 -19.83 -3.67 -0.13
CA PRO A 290 -18.88 -3.84 -1.23
C PRO A 290 -19.38 -3.27 -2.55
N ILE A 291 -18.43 -2.96 -3.43
CA ILE A 291 -18.64 -2.59 -4.83
C ILE A 291 -18.47 -3.89 -5.65
N PRO A 292 -19.41 -4.26 -6.52
CA PRO A 292 -19.40 -5.56 -7.21
C PRO A 292 -18.42 -5.56 -8.39
N ILE A 293 -17.11 -5.46 -8.11
CA ILE A 293 -16.04 -5.43 -9.12
C ILE A 293 -15.39 -6.80 -9.35
N PHE A 294 -15.56 -7.75 -8.43
CA PHE A 294 -15.12 -9.13 -8.59
C PHE A 294 -16.34 -9.99 -8.92
N SER A 295 -16.21 -10.89 -9.90
CA SER A 295 -17.21 -11.95 -10.08
C SER A 295 -17.22 -12.81 -8.83
N ARG A 296 -18.40 -13.03 -8.22
CA ARG A 296 -18.53 -14.07 -7.19
C ARG A 296 -18.11 -15.38 -7.82
N SER A 297 -17.03 -15.98 -7.34
CA SER A 297 -16.76 -17.39 -7.56
C SER A 297 -17.97 -18.16 -7.01
N ASN A 298 -18.68 -18.86 -7.90
CA ASN A 298 -19.70 -19.84 -7.51
C ASN A 298 -19.04 -21.06 -6.86
#